data_AF-A0A3B0V1J0-F1
#
_entry.id   AF-A0A3B0V1J0-F1
#
_cell.length_a   1.000
_cell.length_b   1.000
_cell.length_c   1.000
_cell.angle_alpha   90.00
_cell.angle_beta   90.00
_cell.angle_gamma   90.00
#
_symmetry.space_group_name_H-M   'P 1'
#
loop_
_entity.id
_entity.type
_entity.pdbx_description
1 polymer ?
#
loop_
_entity_poly.entity_id
_entity_poly.type
_entity_poly.pdbx_seq_one_letter_code
_entity_poly.pdbx_strand_id
1 'polypeptide(L)' 'KAQNIVYLTHTEIPAQLEGKGIGSALVKQVLQDIREKDLTLVPLCPFVALYIKRHPEWKALVLKGINIA' A
#
# COMPACT_ATOMS: atom_id res chain seq x y z
N LYS A 1 -9.75 -18.64 8.02
CA LYS A 1 -9.05 -17.75 8.99
C LYS A 1 -8.27 -16.71 8.21
N ALA A 2 -8.80 -15.50 8.07
CA ALA A 2 -8.17 -14.36 7.37
C ALA A 2 -7.49 -13.40 8.36
N GLN A 3 -6.84 -13.92 9.40
CA GLN A 3 -6.58 -13.15 10.62
C GLN A 3 -5.44 -12.13 10.51
N ASN A 4 -4.62 -12.19 9.45
CA ASN A 4 -3.44 -11.33 9.25
C ASN A 4 -3.45 -10.61 7.89
N ILE A 5 -4.63 -10.42 7.27
CA ILE A 5 -4.75 -9.70 5.99
C ILE A 5 -5.21 -8.27 6.25
N VAL A 6 -4.51 -7.31 5.67
CA VAL A 6 -4.91 -5.91 5.67
C VAL A 6 -5.28 -5.46 4.25
N TYR A 7 -6.37 -4.71 4.16
CA TYR A 7 -6.88 -4.18 2.90
C TYR A 7 -6.68 -2.68 2.90
N LEU A 8 -5.82 -2.18 2.01
CA LEU A 8 -5.69 -0.75 1.78
C LEU A 8 -6.68 -0.36 0.70
N THR A 9 -7.83 0.15 1.12
CA THR A 9 -8.99 0.43 0.26
C THR A 9 -8.91 1.77 -0.43
N HIS A 10 -8.39 2.79 0.25
CA HIS A 10 -8.35 4.15 -0.27
C HIS A 10 -7.22 4.97 0.36
N THR A 11 -6.87 6.09 -0.28
CA THR A 11 -5.89 7.06 0.21
C THR A 11 -6.36 8.45 -0.20
N GLU A 12 -6.49 9.34 0.78
CA GLU A 12 -6.94 10.72 0.57
C GLU A 12 -5.88 11.70 1.05
N ILE A 13 -5.74 12.79 0.32
CA ILE A 13 -4.90 13.93 0.70
C ILE A 13 -5.76 15.17 0.51
N PRO A 14 -5.80 16.11 1.47
CA PRO A 14 -6.47 17.38 1.27
C PRO A 14 -5.93 18.09 0.03
N ALA A 15 -6.81 18.66 -0.80
CA ALA A 15 -6.43 19.29 -2.07
C ALA A 15 -5.30 20.33 -1.92
N GLN A 16 -5.28 21.07 -0.81
CA GLN A 16 -4.27 22.10 -0.51
C GLN A 16 -2.86 21.52 -0.27
N LEU A 17 -2.77 20.21 -0.07
CA LEU A 17 -1.56 19.46 0.24
C LEU A 17 -1.13 18.51 -0.89
N GLU A 18 -1.90 18.43 -1.97
CA GLU A 18 -1.56 17.65 -3.16
C GLU A 18 -0.26 18.16 -3.84
N GLY A 19 0.34 17.32 -4.68
CA GLY A 19 1.57 17.65 -5.43
C GLY A 19 2.86 17.70 -4.60
N LYS A 20 2.77 17.55 -3.27
CA LYS A 20 3.93 17.65 -2.34
C LYS A 20 4.53 16.29 -1.95
N GLY A 21 4.08 15.20 -2.57
CA GLY A 21 4.57 13.84 -2.27
C GLY A 21 4.03 13.21 -0.98
N ILE A 22 3.06 13.83 -0.31
CA ILE A 22 2.53 13.37 0.98
C ILE A 22 1.85 12.01 0.87
N GLY A 23 1.07 11.75 -0.19
CA GLY A 23 0.46 10.45 -0.42
C GLY A 23 1.49 9.32 -0.53
N SER A 24 2.60 9.56 -1.24
CA SER A 24 3.69 8.59 -1.34
C SER A 24 4.37 8.34 0.01
N ALA A 25 4.60 9.38 0.80
CA ALA A 25 5.16 9.25 2.14
C ALA A 25 4.24 8.46 3.08
N LEU A 26 2.93 8.72 3.01
CA LEU A 26 1.92 8.00 3.79
C LEU A 26 1.90 6.51 3.43
N VAL A 27 1.83 6.18 2.13
CA VAL A 27 1.84 4.78 1.67
C VAL A 27 3.13 4.09 2.10
N LYS A 28 4.29 4.74 1.95
CA LYS A 28 5.57 4.17 2.40
C LYS A 28 5.55 3.78 3.87
N GLN A 29 5.09 4.68 4.74
CA GLN A 29 5.03 4.42 6.18
C GLN A 29 4.06 3.27 6.50
N VAL A 30 2.88 3.26 5.87
CA VAL A 30 1.91 2.17 6.06
C VAL A 30 2.50 0.82 5.63
N LEU A 31 3.23 0.76 4.51
CA LEU A 31 3.88 -0.47 4.06
C LEU A 31 5.00 -0.93 5.02
N GLN A 32 5.72 0.00 5.63
CA GLN A 32 6.68 -0.32 6.69
C GLN A 32 6.00 -0.94 7.91
N ASP A 33 4.90 -0.34 8.38
CA ASP A 33 4.12 -0.86 9.50
C ASP A 33 3.55 -2.26 9.21
N ILE A 34 3.06 -2.50 7.99
CA ILE A 34 2.55 -3.81 7.54
C ILE A 34 3.66 -4.87 7.62
N ARG A 35 4.85 -4.53 7.14
CA ARG A 35 6.02 -5.41 7.20
C ARG A 35 6.43 -5.72 8.65
N GLU A 36 6.46 -4.70 9.51
CA GLU A 36 6.84 -4.85 10.92
C GLU A 36 5.84 -5.71 11.72
N LYS A 37 4.57 -5.67 11.33
CA LYS A 37 3.49 -6.46 11.95
C LYS A 37 3.30 -7.84 11.31
N ASP A 38 4.14 -8.22 10.35
CA ASP A 38 4.04 -9.48 9.59
C ASP A 38 2.63 -9.70 8.99
N LEU A 39 2.05 -8.62 8.43
CA LEU A 39 0.74 -8.66 7.80
C LEU A 39 0.86 -8.89 6.30
N THR A 40 -0.14 -9.57 5.74
CA THR A 40 -0.28 -9.74 4.29
C THR A 40 -1.19 -8.65 3.72
N LEU A 41 -0.73 -7.97 2.67
CA LEU A 41 -1.41 -6.84 2.04
C LEU A 41 -2.28 -7.26 0.85
N VAL A 42 -3.50 -6.72 0.79
CA VAL A 42 -4.32 -6.63 -0.42
C VAL A 42 -4.52 -5.14 -0.78
N PRO A 43 -3.84 -4.63 -1.82
CA PRO A 43 -3.88 -3.21 -2.17
C PRO A 43 -5.04 -2.92 -3.13
N LEU A 44 -6.25 -2.75 -2.59
CA LEU A 44 -7.45 -2.45 -3.39
C LEU A 44 -7.43 -1.01 -3.95
N CYS A 45 -6.72 -0.09 -3.29
CA CYS A 45 -6.54 1.27 -3.76
C CYS A 45 -5.62 1.32 -5.00
N PRO A 46 -6.06 1.89 -6.13
CA PRO A 46 -5.22 2.02 -7.33
C PRO A 46 -3.95 2.84 -7.10
N PHE A 47 -3.99 3.83 -6.21
CA PHE A 47 -2.82 4.64 -5.86
C PHE A 47 -1.74 3.78 -5.16
N VAL A 48 -2.15 2.94 -4.21
CA VAL A 48 -1.25 2.01 -3.51
C VAL A 48 -0.68 0.97 -4.50
N ALA A 49 -1.53 0.40 -5.35
CA ALA A 49 -1.11 -0.52 -6.39
C ALA A 49 -0.05 0.10 -7.32
N LEU A 50 -0.28 1.34 -7.78
CA LEU A 50 0.66 2.09 -8.60
C LEU A 50 1.97 2.39 -7.87
N TYR A 51 1.90 2.73 -6.57
CA TYR A 51 3.08 2.93 -5.74
C TYR A 51 3.93 1.65 -5.69
N ILE A 52 3.32 0.49 -5.40
CA ILE A 52 4.02 -0.81 -5.36
C ILE A 52 4.61 -1.17 -6.74
N LYS A 53 3.92 -0.83 -7.84
CA LYS A 53 4.44 -1.04 -9.18
C LYS A 53 5.75 -0.26 -9.43
N ARG A 54 5.83 0.97 -8.91
CA ARG A 54 7.03 1.83 -8.99
C ARG A 54 8.12 1.43 -7.99
N HIS A 55 7.74 0.74 -6.92
CA HIS A 55 8.59 0.30 -5.81
C HIS A 55 8.45 -1.21 -5.58
N PRO A 56 9.04 -2.03 -6.47
CA PRO A 56 8.81 -3.47 -6.50
C PRO A 56 9.27 -4.23 -5.24
N GLU A 57 10.12 -3.62 -4.40
CA GLU A 57 10.52 -4.19 -3.11
C GLU A 57 9.33 -4.51 -2.19
N TRP A 58 8.21 -3.78 -2.34
CA TRP A 58 7.01 -3.98 -1.55
C TRP A 58 6.13 -5.13 -2.04
N LYS A 59 6.41 -5.71 -3.22
CA LYS A 59 5.65 -6.86 -3.74
C LYS A 59 5.68 -8.07 -2.81
N ALA A 60 6.71 -8.18 -1.96
CA ALA A 60 6.82 -9.26 -0.97
C ALA A 60 5.69 -9.25 0.07
N LEU A 61 5.06 -8.10 0.34
CA LEU A 61 3.94 -7.99 1.29
C LEU A 61 2.61 -8.43 0.68
N VAL A 62 2.52 -8.48 -0.65
CA VAL A 62 1.25 -8.65 -1.36
C VAL A 62 0.80 -10.09 -1.30
N LEU A 63 -0.50 -10.31 -1.04
CA LEU A 63 -1.11 -11.62 -1.08
C LEU A 63 -0.83 -12.31 -2.42
N LYS A 64 -0.27 -13.52 -2.36
CA LYS A 64 0.03 -14.32 -3.55
C LYS A 64 -1.24 -14.52 -4.40
N GLY A 65 -1.13 -14.28 -5.70
CA GLY A 65 -2.25 -14.38 -6.65
C GLY A 65 -2.94 -13.05 -6.96
N ILE A 66 -2.69 -11.98 -6.20
CA ILE A 66 -3.11 -10.62 -6.59
C ILE A 66 -2.18 -10.10 -7.68
N ASN A 67 -2.74 -9.75 -8.85
CA ASN A 67 -1.99 -9.12 -9.93
C ASN A 67 -2.00 -7.60 -9.75
N ILE A 68 -0.82 -7.04 -9.43
CA ILE A 68 -0.58 -5.60 -9.41
C ILE A 68 0.11 -5.26 -10.72
N ALA A 69 -0.69 -5.08 -11.77
CA ALA A 69 -0.23 -4.86 -13.15
C ALA A 69 0.50 -3.53 -13.32
#